data_AF-A0A415CEI3-F1
#
_entry.id   AF-A0A415CEI3-F1
#
_cell.length_a   1.000
_cell.length_b   1.000
_cell.length_c   1.000
_cell.angle_alpha   90.00
_cell.angle_beta   90.00
_cell.angle_gamma   90.00
#
_symmetry.space_group_name_H-M   'P 1'
#
loop_
_entity.id
_entity.type
_entity.pdbx_description
1 polymer ?
#
loop_
_entity_poly.entity_id
_entity_poly.type
_entity_poly.pdbx_seq_one_letter_code
_entity_poly.pdbx_strand_id
1 'polypeptide(L)'
;MAEKCAKSSSPPSSGVMNPKPLTSLNHLTTPCAIFFLFVYFTLSESSRRLSALSRLLQHKVLFSTINITPTCRFQAHDALHFLRRVLSRTHNRRNDSSQERKYTIYYLGCFSFFSFCIMSRFLLGLTFSLISCALAAQSLDETLAVKIGDKIVELEVARTSVEHRTGLMNRTYMPADHGMLFVFAAPRPIAMWMKNTLIDLDAAFIDACGRITQIVSMQKGSLELHHSRVAASRVIEMHAGWFARNNVRAGTVIPALADARYCKRTESTAE
;
A
#
# COMPACT_ATOMS: atom_id res chain seq x y z
N MET A 1 -19.05 41.50 -56.18
CA MET A 1 -19.50 40.48 -57.16
C MET A 1 -18.63 39.24 -56.95
N ALA A 2 -19.29 38.07 -56.84
CA ALA A 2 -18.79 36.68 -56.84
C ALA A 2 -17.81 36.26 -55.71
N GLU A 3 -18.18 35.41 -54.75
CA GLU A 3 -18.37 33.92 -54.83
C GLU A 3 -17.02 33.16 -54.98
N LYS A 4 -16.71 32.01 -54.36
CA LYS A 4 -17.43 31.03 -53.52
C LYS A 4 -16.54 29.80 -53.30
N CYS A 5 -16.68 29.17 -52.13
CA CYS A 5 -16.40 27.75 -51.78
C CYS A 5 -14.98 27.19 -51.99
N ALA A 6 -14.55 26.10 -51.35
CA ALA A 6 -14.87 25.35 -50.13
C ALA A 6 -13.86 24.19 -50.16
N LYS A 7 -13.29 23.77 -49.01
CA LYS A 7 -13.01 22.35 -48.74
C LYS A 7 -12.71 22.14 -47.27
N SER A 8 -13.67 21.45 -46.68
CA SER A 8 -13.68 20.69 -45.44
C SER A 8 -12.62 19.58 -45.43
N SER A 9 -11.98 19.36 -44.28
CA SER A 9 -11.63 18.02 -43.84
C SER A 9 -11.84 17.91 -42.32
N SER A 10 -12.59 16.88 -41.96
CA SER A 10 -13.09 16.54 -40.63
C SER A 10 -11.97 16.16 -39.65
N PRO A 11 -12.19 16.27 -38.33
CA PRO A 11 -11.25 15.73 -37.34
C PRO A 11 -11.22 14.19 -37.39
N PRO A 12 -10.05 13.55 -37.20
CA PRO A 12 -9.95 12.10 -37.25
C PRO A 12 -10.63 11.42 -36.05
N SER A 13 -11.13 10.22 -36.36
CA SER A 13 -11.89 9.28 -35.53
C SER A 13 -11.16 8.85 -34.26
N SER A 14 -11.95 8.62 -33.21
CA SER A 14 -11.58 7.87 -32.00
C SER A 14 -11.17 6.44 -32.33
N GLY A 15 -10.26 5.88 -31.52
CA GLY A 15 -9.73 4.51 -31.60
C GLY A 15 -8.34 4.53 -32.23
N VAL A 16 -7.25 4.14 -31.56
CA VAL A 16 -7.07 2.92 -30.78
C VAL A 16 -6.03 3.19 -29.69
N MET A 17 -6.45 2.98 -28.44
CA MET A 17 -5.60 2.95 -27.26
C MET A 17 -4.80 1.64 -27.30
N ASN A 18 -3.47 1.73 -27.30
CA ASN A 18 -2.58 0.58 -27.19
C ASN A 18 -2.07 0.47 -25.74
N PRO A 19 -2.58 -0.47 -24.91
CA PRO A 19 -1.99 -0.71 -23.62
C PRO A 19 -0.82 -1.71 -23.73
N LYS A 20 0.36 -1.25 -23.33
CA LYS A 20 1.48 -2.10 -22.93
C LYS A 20 1.00 -3.13 -21.89
N PRO A 21 1.22 -4.44 -22.06
CA PRO A 21 0.99 -5.40 -21.00
C PRO A 21 2.33 -5.66 -20.32
N LEU A 22 2.67 -4.85 -19.31
CA LEU A 22 3.68 -5.24 -18.34
C LEU A 22 3.10 -4.99 -16.96
N THR A 23 3.16 -6.03 -16.14
CA THR A 23 2.86 -6.12 -14.70
C THR A 23 1.43 -6.47 -14.25
N SER A 24 1.11 -7.78 -14.26
CA SER A 24 0.50 -8.47 -13.11
C SER A 24 0.65 -9.99 -13.27
N LEU A 25 1.73 -10.58 -12.73
CA LEU A 25 1.81 -12.04 -12.59
C LEU A 25 2.78 -12.42 -11.47
N ASN A 26 2.50 -11.88 -10.27
CA ASN A 26 3.06 -12.37 -9.02
C ASN A 26 1.92 -12.49 -8.00
N HIS A 27 1.01 -13.43 -8.24
CA HIS A 27 0.16 -13.98 -7.19
C HIS A 27 -0.33 -15.35 -7.67
N LEU A 28 -0.30 -16.36 -6.81
CA LEU A 28 -0.56 -17.78 -7.09
C LEU A 28 0.60 -18.64 -7.63
N THR A 29 1.76 -18.55 -6.97
CA THR A 29 2.37 -19.79 -6.48
C THR A 29 1.97 -19.92 -5.02
N THR A 30 1.64 -21.13 -4.55
CA THR A 30 1.09 -21.44 -3.19
C THR A 30 -0.44 -21.36 -3.13
N PRO A 31 -1.19 -22.33 -3.72
CA PRO A 31 -1.69 -23.41 -2.87
C PRO A 31 -1.86 -24.80 -3.52
N CYS A 32 -1.36 -25.08 -4.73
CA CYS A 32 -1.52 -26.42 -5.33
C CYS A 32 -0.65 -27.52 -4.66
N ALA A 33 0.46 -27.15 -4.01
CA ALA A 33 1.37 -28.11 -3.37
C ALA A 33 0.84 -28.68 -2.05
N ILE A 34 -0.07 -27.97 -1.37
CA ILE A 34 -0.64 -28.42 -0.08
C ILE A 34 -1.76 -29.46 -0.32
N PHE A 35 -2.51 -29.34 -1.43
CA PHE A 35 -3.59 -30.27 -1.75
C PHE A 35 -3.05 -31.69 -2.09
N PHE A 36 -1.89 -31.78 -2.75
CA PHE A 36 -1.28 -33.08 -3.10
C PHE A 36 -0.68 -33.82 -1.90
N LEU A 37 -0.14 -33.11 -0.91
CA LEU A 37 0.37 -33.72 0.33
C LEU A 37 -0.76 -34.22 1.23
N PHE A 38 -1.89 -33.52 1.29
CA PHE A 38 -3.05 -33.91 2.09
C PHE A 38 -3.72 -35.18 1.54
N VAL A 39 -3.88 -35.29 0.21
CA VAL A 39 -4.43 -36.50 -0.42
C VAL A 39 -3.52 -37.70 -0.20
N TYR A 40 -2.19 -37.54 -0.26
CA TYR A 40 -1.25 -38.64 0.01
C TYR A 40 -1.31 -39.14 1.46
N PHE A 41 -1.48 -38.23 2.43
CA PHE A 41 -1.60 -38.58 3.85
C PHE A 41 -2.92 -39.32 4.14
N THR A 42 -4.05 -38.87 3.57
CA THR A 42 -5.36 -39.56 3.73
C THR A 42 -5.41 -40.93 3.05
N LEU A 43 -4.69 -41.12 1.93
CA LEU A 43 -4.60 -42.40 1.22
C LEU A 43 -3.68 -43.40 1.94
N SER A 44 -2.64 -42.92 2.62
CA SER A 44 -1.75 -43.74 3.44
C SER A 44 -2.49 -44.40 4.61
N GLU A 45 -3.42 -43.69 5.24
CA GLU A 45 -4.16 -44.17 6.40
C GLU A 45 -5.24 -45.20 6.04
N SER A 46 -5.76 -45.13 4.81
CA SER A 46 -6.78 -46.05 4.26
C SER A 46 -6.22 -47.43 3.85
N SER A 47 -4.88 -47.58 3.80
CA SER A 47 -4.23 -48.81 3.35
C SER A 47 -4.34 -49.99 4.34
N ARG A 48 -4.89 -49.80 5.55
CA ARG A 48 -5.25 -50.90 6.46
C ARG A 48 -6.58 -51.60 6.13
N ARG A 49 -7.33 -51.17 5.10
CA ARG A 49 -8.58 -51.85 4.68
C ARG A 49 -8.73 -51.89 3.15
N LEU A 50 -7.79 -52.51 2.45
CA LEU A 50 -7.91 -52.71 0.99
C LEU A 50 -7.63 -54.17 0.57
N SER A 51 -8.37 -55.11 1.16
CA SER A 51 -8.58 -56.46 0.60
C SER A 51 -9.98 -56.67 0.01
N ALA A 52 -10.86 -55.65 -0.01
CA ALA A 52 -12.25 -55.79 -0.45
C ALA A 52 -12.65 -54.96 -1.68
N LEU A 53 -11.76 -54.16 -2.27
CA LEU A 53 -12.10 -53.22 -3.35
C LEU A 53 -11.45 -53.54 -4.71
N SER A 54 -11.10 -54.81 -4.96
CA SER A 54 -10.61 -55.25 -6.28
C SER A 54 -11.71 -55.78 -7.22
N ARG A 55 -12.99 -55.73 -6.84
CA ARG A 55 -14.10 -56.29 -7.65
C ARG A 55 -15.17 -55.31 -8.14
N LEU A 56 -14.99 -54.00 -8.03
CA LEU A 56 -16.07 -53.04 -8.34
C LEU A 56 -15.74 -51.87 -9.30
N LEU A 57 -14.70 -51.97 -10.13
CA LEU A 57 -14.43 -50.94 -11.15
C LEU A 57 -14.04 -51.54 -12.51
N GLN A 58 -14.97 -52.29 -13.10
CA GLN A 58 -14.94 -52.77 -14.49
C GLN A 58 -15.96 -52.04 -15.40
N HIS A 59 -16.27 -50.77 -15.16
CA HIS A 59 -17.05 -49.99 -16.13
C HIS A 59 -16.39 -48.68 -16.52
N LYS A 60 -16.27 -48.53 -17.85
CA LYS A 60 -15.70 -47.43 -18.61
C LYS A 60 -16.47 -46.11 -18.40
N VAL A 61 -15.78 -45.04 -18.82
CA VAL A 61 -16.27 -43.73 -19.27
C VAL A 61 -16.46 -42.67 -18.17
N LEU A 62 -15.57 -41.67 -18.13
CA LEU A 62 -15.85 -40.31 -18.62
C LEU A 62 -14.55 -39.49 -18.69
N PHE A 63 -14.02 -39.32 -19.91
CA PHE A 63 -12.95 -38.37 -20.22
C PHE A 63 -13.58 -37.22 -21.01
N SER A 64 -13.72 -36.06 -20.38
CA SER A 64 -14.13 -34.76 -20.94
C SER A 64 -14.27 -33.85 -19.71
N THR A 65 -13.58 -32.73 -19.49
CA THR A 65 -12.78 -31.81 -20.29
C THR A 65 -11.98 -30.99 -19.30
N ILE A 66 -10.64 -31.06 -19.31
CA ILE A 66 -9.78 -30.05 -18.67
C ILE A 66 -8.61 -29.80 -19.61
N ASN A 67 -8.49 -28.56 -20.09
CA ASN A 67 -7.39 -28.09 -20.93
C ASN A 67 -6.10 -28.05 -20.09
N ILE A 68 -5.33 -29.14 -20.17
CA ILE A 68 -4.00 -29.26 -19.57
C ILE A 68 -2.99 -28.83 -20.63
N THR A 69 -2.18 -27.82 -20.33
CA THR A 69 -1.05 -27.38 -21.15
C THR A 69 -0.03 -28.51 -21.34
N PRO A 70 0.69 -28.57 -22.48
CA PRO A 70 1.47 -29.75 -22.89
C PRO A 70 2.60 -30.15 -21.92
N THR A 71 3.07 -29.24 -21.06
CA THR A 71 4.09 -29.52 -20.03
C THR A 71 3.58 -30.36 -18.87
N CYS A 72 2.29 -30.26 -18.51
CA CYS A 72 1.74 -30.95 -17.34
C CYS A 72 1.25 -32.39 -17.67
N ARG A 73 0.99 -32.68 -18.96
CA ARG A 73 0.70 -34.06 -19.42
C ARG A 73 1.93 -34.97 -19.32
N PHE A 74 3.15 -34.41 -19.40
CA PHE A 74 4.41 -35.16 -19.28
C PHE A 74 4.69 -35.59 -17.83
N GLN A 75 4.48 -34.70 -16.85
CA GLN A 75 4.74 -35.00 -15.43
C GLN A 75 3.78 -36.02 -14.81
N ALA A 76 2.51 -36.03 -15.22
CA ALA A 76 1.55 -37.03 -14.74
C ALA A 76 1.89 -38.45 -15.21
N HIS A 77 2.42 -38.59 -16.44
CA HIS A 77 2.81 -39.88 -16.98
C HIS A 77 4.06 -40.44 -16.29
N ASP A 78 5.06 -39.60 -16.01
CA ASP A 78 6.29 -40.01 -15.32
C ASP A 78 6.05 -40.36 -13.85
N ALA A 79 5.19 -39.61 -13.15
CA ALA A 79 4.81 -39.92 -11.76
C ALA A 79 4.08 -41.27 -11.66
N LEU A 80 3.19 -41.57 -12.61
CA LEU A 80 2.44 -42.83 -12.64
C LEU A 80 3.34 -44.00 -13.02
N HIS A 81 4.35 -43.76 -13.87
CA HIS A 81 5.36 -44.76 -14.24
C HIS A 81 6.36 -45.03 -13.11
N PHE A 82 6.72 -44.00 -12.33
CA PHE A 82 7.55 -44.12 -11.13
C PHE A 82 6.79 -44.88 -10.03
N LEU A 83 5.52 -44.52 -9.77
CA LEU A 83 4.66 -45.24 -8.83
C LEU A 83 4.47 -46.70 -9.26
N ARG A 84 4.28 -47.00 -10.55
CA ARG A 84 4.24 -48.38 -11.05
C ARG A 84 5.54 -49.14 -10.80
N ARG A 85 6.70 -48.50 -10.98
CA ARG A 85 8.02 -49.14 -10.72
C ARG A 85 8.30 -49.35 -9.23
N VAL A 86 7.85 -48.43 -8.38
CA VAL A 86 7.96 -48.57 -6.92
C VAL A 86 7.03 -49.68 -6.42
N LEU A 87 5.76 -49.67 -6.85
CA LEU A 87 4.76 -50.67 -6.47
C LEU A 87 5.04 -52.06 -7.05
N SER A 88 5.64 -52.16 -8.25
CA SER A 88 6.04 -53.46 -8.82
C SER A 88 7.24 -54.08 -8.12
N ARG A 89 8.13 -53.25 -7.53
CA ARG A 89 9.24 -53.74 -6.70
C ARG A 89 8.79 -54.19 -5.31
N THR A 90 7.71 -53.63 -4.76
CA THR A 90 7.18 -54.04 -3.45
C THR A 90 6.38 -55.35 -3.51
N HIS A 91 5.83 -55.75 -4.66
CA HIS A 91 5.02 -56.97 -4.77
C HIS A 91 5.85 -58.28 -4.84
N ASN A 92 7.17 -58.21 -5.10
CA ASN A 92 8.00 -59.42 -5.29
C ASN A 92 9.05 -59.69 -4.18
N ARG A 93 8.89 -59.07 -3.00
CA ARG A 93 9.66 -59.44 -1.80
C ARG A 93 8.73 -59.53 -0.59
N ARG A 94 7.94 -60.61 -0.52
CA ARG A 94 7.37 -61.04 0.76
C ARG A 94 8.52 -61.62 1.61
N ASN A 95 8.65 -61.09 2.82
CA ASN A 95 9.46 -61.57 3.95
C ASN A 95 10.96 -61.22 3.97
N ASP A 96 11.29 -59.97 4.32
CA ASP A 96 12.47 -59.69 5.15
C ASP A 96 12.20 -58.51 6.11
N SER A 97 12.01 -58.82 7.40
CA SER A 97 11.73 -57.86 8.49
C SER A 97 12.91 -56.94 8.83
N SER A 98 14.11 -57.24 8.33
CA SER A 98 15.31 -56.39 8.48
C SER A 98 15.29 -55.20 7.52
N GLN A 99 14.77 -55.41 6.30
CA GLN A 99 14.75 -54.40 5.26
C GLN A 99 13.69 -53.31 5.54
N GLU A 100 12.52 -53.69 6.05
CA GLU A 100 11.46 -52.72 6.39
C GLU A 100 11.89 -51.74 7.49
N ARG A 101 12.59 -52.21 8.53
CA ARG A 101 13.10 -51.34 9.61
C ARG A 101 14.07 -50.26 9.10
N LYS A 102 14.92 -50.59 8.12
CA LYS A 102 15.85 -49.63 7.50
C LYS A 102 15.11 -48.56 6.68
N TYR A 103 14.07 -48.95 5.94
CA TYR A 103 13.23 -48.00 5.22
C TYR A 103 12.42 -47.12 6.18
N THR A 104 11.84 -47.68 7.25
CA THR A 104 11.11 -46.89 8.26
C THR A 104 12.01 -45.85 8.92
N ILE A 105 13.23 -46.19 9.33
CA ILE A 105 14.19 -45.22 9.92
C ILE A 105 14.56 -44.13 8.91
N TYR A 106 14.79 -44.50 7.64
CA TYR A 106 15.11 -43.54 6.58
C TYR A 106 13.94 -42.58 6.30
N TYR A 107 12.70 -43.09 6.24
CA TYR A 107 11.50 -42.26 6.05
C TYR A 107 11.21 -41.36 7.26
N LEU A 108 11.42 -41.84 8.49
CA LEU A 108 11.25 -41.04 9.72
C LEU A 108 12.29 -39.91 9.82
N GLY A 109 13.54 -40.20 9.43
CA GLY A 109 14.61 -39.20 9.35
C GLY A 109 14.38 -38.16 8.26
N CYS A 110 13.90 -38.60 7.09
CA CYS A 110 13.60 -37.69 5.99
C CYS A 110 12.38 -36.79 6.30
N PHE A 111 11.35 -37.33 6.98
CA PHE A 111 10.18 -36.57 7.41
C PHE A 111 10.51 -35.52 8.47
N SER A 112 11.34 -35.85 9.45
CA SER A 112 11.79 -34.90 10.49
C SER A 112 12.68 -33.79 9.92
N PHE A 113 13.58 -34.11 8.99
CA PHE A 113 14.43 -33.12 8.32
C PHE A 113 13.62 -32.16 7.41
N PHE A 114 12.66 -32.71 6.65
CA PHE A 114 11.79 -31.91 5.79
C PHE A 114 10.85 -31.00 6.61
N SER A 115 10.31 -31.51 7.73
CA SER A 115 9.48 -30.72 8.66
C SER A 115 10.27 -29.58 9.30
N PHE A 116 11.51 -29.83 9.74
CA PHE A 116 12.39 -28.81 10.31
C PHE A 116 12.74 -27.70 9.29
N CYS A 117 12.99 -28.07 8.03
CA CYS A 117 13.26 -27.11 6.96
C CYS A 117 12.05 -26.24 6.61
N ILE A 118 10.84 -26.82 6.61
CA ILE A 118 9.60 -26.06 6.37
C ILE A 118 9.34 -25.10 7.54
N MET A 119 9.47 -25.57 8.78
CA MET A 119 9.23 -24.75 9.97
C MET A 119 10.23 -23.57 10.04
N SER A 120 11.51 -23.82 9.74
CA SER A 120 12.55 -22.78 9.71
C SER A 120 12.28 -21.70 8.66
N ARG A 121 11.84 -22.08 7.45
CA ARG A 121 11.49 -21.12 6.38
C ARG A 121 10.22 -20.33 6.71
N PHE A 122 9.26 -20.94 7.40
CA PHE A 122 8.07 -20.24 7.89
C PHE A 122 8.41 -19.22 8.98
N LEU A 123 9.27 -19.59 9.94
CA LEU A 123 9.74 -18.70 11.00
C LEU A 123 10.54 -17.52 10.43
N LEU A 124 11.45 -17.76 9.47
CA LEU A 124 12.21 -16.72 8.76
C LEU A 124 11.30 -15.80 7.91
N GLY A 125 10.25 -16.34 7.29
CA GLY A 125 9.27 -15.53 6.56
C GLY A 125 8.42 -14.65 7.48
N LEU A 126 8.04 -15.18 8.66
CA LEU A 126 7.29 -14.45 9.68
C LEU A 126 8.10 -13.27 10.24
N THR A 127 9.39 -13.48 10.54
CA THR A 127 10.26 -12.40 11.04
C THR A 127 10.49 -11.32 9.97
N PHE A 128 10.67 -11.70 8.70
CA PHE A 128 10.82 -10.74 7.60
C PHE A 128 9.56 -9.88 7.37
N SER A 129 8.37 -10.49 7.49
CA SER A 129 7.09 -9.79 7.39
C SER A 129 6.88 -8.80 8.55
N LEU A 130 7.21 -9.20 9.77
CA LEU A 130 7.09 -8.34 10.96
C LEU A 130 8.06 -7.15 10.92
N ILE A 131 9.30 -7.34 10.45
CA ILE A 131 10.28 -6.26 10.31
C ILE A 131 9.84 -5.25 9.24
N SER A 132 9.27 -5.71 8.12
CA SER A 132 8.79 -4.81 7.06
C SER A 132 7.58 -3.98 7.49
N CYS A 133 6.75 -4.50 8.40
CA CYS A 133 5.60 -3.76 8.95
C CYS A 133 6.06 -2.65 9.92
N ALA A 134 7.10 -2.90 10.72
CA ALA A 134 7.63 -1.93 11.67
C ALA A 134 8.27 -0.70 11.00
N LEU A 135 8.90 -0.86 9.83
CA LEU A 135 9.50 0.26 9.08
C LEU A 135 8.45 1.18 8.44
N ALA A 136 7.23 0.71 8.17
CA ALA A 136 6.16 1.52 7.59
C ALA A 136 5.45 2.41 8.63
N ALA A 137 5.70 2.20 9.92
CA ALA A 137 4.95 2.84 11.02
C ALA A 137 5.66 4.07 11.64
N GLN A 138 6.84 4.47 11.16
CA GLN A 138 7.50 5.70 11.63
C GLN A 138 6.93 6.94 10.93
N SER A 139 5.72 7.36 11.30
CA SER A 139 5.34 8.76 11.21
C SER A 139 5.78 9.44 12.50
N LEU A 140 7.02 9.93 12.54
CA LEU A 140 7.43 10.88 13.58
C LEU A 140 6.64 12.17 13.32
N ASP A 141 5.70 12.45 14.22
CA ASP A 141 4.91 13.68 14.22
C ASP A 141 5.86 14.85 14.53
N GLU A 142 6.45 15.43 13.48
CA GLU A 142 7.37 16.57 13.59
C GLU A 142 6.57 17.77 14.10
N THR A 143 6.84 18.17 15.34
CA THR A 143 6.29 19.39 15.94
C THR A 143 7.33 20.51 15.90
N LEU A 144 6.88 21.71 15.56
CA LEU A 144 7.71 22.91 15.47
C LEU A 144 7.14 23.99 16.38
N ALA A 145 7.93 24.41 17.37
CA ALA A 145 7.60 25.58 18.18
C ALA A 145 7.92 26.87 17.41
N VAL A 146 6.91 27.72 17.21
CA VAL A 146 7.05 28.98 16.46
C VAL A 146 6.50 30.15 17.28
N LYS A 147 7.21 31.27 17.30
CA LYS A 147 6.68 32.51 17.85
C LYS A 147 5.79 33.21 16.82
N ILE A 148 4.51 33.42 17.16
CA ILE A 148 3.54 34.15 16.35
C ILE A 148 2.94 35.27 17.20
N GLY A 149 3.19 36.53 16.82
CA GLY A 149 2.91 37.66 17.70
C GLY A 149 3.70 37.50 19.00
N ASP A 150 2.99 37.54 20.13
CA ASP A 150 3.58 37.38 21.48
C ASP A 150 3.46 35.95 22.04
N LYS A 151 2.94 35.01 21.25
CA LYS A 151 2.73 33.62 21.67
C LYS A 151 3.75 32.69 21.05
N ILE A 152 4.20 31.70 21.82
CA ILE A 152 4.87 30.51 21.29
C ILE A 152 3.76 29.48 21.08
N VAL A 153 3.66 28.95 19.86
CA VAL A 153 2.71 27.90 19.49
C VAL A 153 3.43 26.65 19.06
N GLU A 154 2.80 25.50 19.24
CA GLU A 154 3.29 24.20 18.77
C GLU A 154 2.55 23.79 17.49
N LEU A 155 3.29 23.64 16.39
CA LEU A 155 2.71 23.34 15.08
C LEU A 155 3.17 21.97 14.60
N GLU A 156 2.23 21.06 14.35
CA GLU A 156 2.52 19.83 13.62
C GLU A 156 2.81 20.16 12.16
N VAL A 157 3.84 19.55 11.57
CA VAL A 157 4.30 19.92 10.23
C VAL A 157 3.82 18.95 9.18
N ALA A 158 2.99 19.44 8.25
CA ALA A 158 2.57 18.72 7.05
C ALA A 158 3.40 19.17 5.85
N ARG A 159 4.16 18.27 5.23
CA ARG A 159 5.03 18.52 4.05
C ARG A 159 4.61 17.69 2.84
N THR A 160 4.09 16.49 3.07
CA THR A 160 3.76 15.54 1.99
C THR A 160 2.35 15.77 1.46
N SER A 161 2.09 15.30 0.23
CA SER A 161 0.73 15.36 -0.35
C SER A 161 -0.29 14.52 0.42
N VAL A 162 0.16 13.51 1.18
CA VAL A 162 -0.70 12.72 2.07
C VAL A 162 -1.02 13.55 3.31
N GLU A 163 -0.02 14.09 3.99
CA GLU A 163 -0.23 14.95 5.17
C GLU A 163 -1.10 16.18 4.84
N HIS A 164 -0.85 16.86 3.71
CA HIS A 164 -1.67 18.00 3.28
C HIS A 164 -3.15 17.64 3.06
N ARG A 165 -3.43 16.44 2.54
CA ARG A 165 -4.81 16.00 2.32
C ARG A 165 -5.48 15.53 3.60
N THR A 166 -4.71 14.99 4.54
CA THR A 166 -5.22 14.55 5.84
C THR A 166 -5.47 15.73 6.76
N GLY A 167 -4.55 16.70 6.84
CA GLY A 167 -4.68 17.86 7.72
C GLY A 167 -5.06 17.47 9.15
N LEU A 168 -5.98 18.24 9.75
CA LEU A 168 -6.56 17.98 11.06
C LEU A 168 -7.85 17.12 11.02
N MET A 169 -8.06 16.32 9.97
CA MET A 169 -9.24 15.46 9.84
C MET A 169 -9.43 14.52 11.03
N ASN A 170 -10.70 14.30 11.39
CA ASN A 170 -11.18 13.37 12.42
C ASN A 170 -10.68 13.65 13.84
N ARG A 171 -10.02 14.77 14.10
CA ARG A 171 -9.61 15.19 15.44
C ARG A 171 -10.79 15.82 16.17
N THR A 172 -11.06 15.35 17.37
CA THR A 172 -12.11 15.90 18.25
C THR A 172 -11.59 16.96 19.21
N TYR A 173 -10.26 17.03 19.39
CA TYR A 173 -9.60 17.94 20.30
C TYR A 173 -8.24 18.40 19.74
N MET A 174 -7.87 19.64 20.04
CA MET A 174 -6.56 20.24 19.80
C MET A 174 -6.33 21.25 20.93
N PRO A 175 -5.15 21.31 21.58
CA PRO A 175 -4.90 22.31 22.62
C PRO A 175 -4.92 23.75 22.08
N ALA A 176 -5.08 24.74 22.96
CA ALA A 176 -5.38 26.12 22.57
C ALA A 176 -4.27 26.79 21.73
N ASP A 177 -3.00 26.56 22.05
CA ASP A 177 -1.83 27.13 21.36
C ASP A 177 -1.15 26.10 20.45
N HIS A 178 -1.92 25.14 19.94
CA HIS A 178 -1.48 24.16 18.97
C HIS A 178 -2.17 24.37 17.62
N GLY A 179 -1.51 23.92 16.56
CA GLY A 179 -2.03 23.99 15.21
C GLY A 179 -1.28 23.07 14.25
N MET A 180 -1.53 23.27 12.96
CA MET A 180 -0.83 22.56 11.90
C MET A 180 -0.22 23.54 10.91
N LEU A 181 1.04 23.33 10.56
CA LEU A 181 1.78 24.06 9.55
C LEU A 181 1.89 23.23 8.28
N PHE A 182 1.25 23.70 7.21
CA PHE A 182 1.39 23.14 5.86
C PHE A 182 2.57 23.82 5.16
N VAL A 183 3.53 23.05 4.66
CA VAL A 183 4.75 23.54 4.00
C VAL A 183 4.77 23.07 2.55
N PHE A 184 4.75 24.02 1.62
CA PHE A 184 4.77 23.72 0.19
C PHE A 184 6.16 23.91 -0.40
N ALA A 185 6.51 23.08 -1.38
CA ALA A 185 7.85 23.08 -1.99
C ALA A 185 8.20 24.40 -2.70
N ALA A 186 7.20 25.08 -3.27
CA ALA A 186 7.33 26.37 -3.93
C ALA A 186 6.06 27.21 -3.70
N PRO A 187 6.15 28.56 -3.71
CA PRO A 187 5.00 29.43 -3.62
C PRO A 187 4.02 29.20 -4.77
N ARG A 188 2.74 29.00 -4.46
CA ARG A 188 1.69 28.77 -5.45
C ARG A 188 0.31 29.12 -4.91
N PRO A 189 -0.72 29.24 -5.76
CA PRO A 189 -2.10 29.25 -5.30
C PRO A 189 -2.43 27.97 -4.52
N ILE A 190 -3.02 28.13 -3.34
CA ILE A 190 -3.39 27.03 -2.43
C ILE A 190 -4.87 27.19 -2.10
N ALA A 191 -5.58 26.07 -1.95
CA ALA A 191 -6.95 26.04 -1.47
C ALA A 191 -7.02 25.08 -0.28
N MET A 192 -7.74 25.49 0.76
CA MET A 192 -8.01 24.69 1.95
C MET A 192 -9.51 24.38 2.03
N TRP A 193 -9.86 23.30 2.72
CA TRP A 193 -11.23 22.82 2.92
C TRP A 193 -11.34 22.12 4.27
N MET A 194 -12.57 21.85 4.73
CA MET A 194 -12.83 21.30 6.05
C MET A 194 -13.46 19.89 6.00
N LYS A 195 -13.30 19.17 4.88
CA LYS A 195 -13.83 17.81 4.75
C LYS A 195 -13.35 16.95 5.91
N ASN A 196 -14.28 16.30 6.61
CA ASN A 196 -14.00 15.43 7.78
C ASN A 196 -13.26 16.11 8.94
N THR A 197 -13.20 17.44 9.01
CA THR A 197 -12.61 18.17 10.13
C THR A 197 -13.70 18.51 11.14
N LEU A 198 -13.51 18.15 12.41
CA LEU A 198 -14.57 18.21 13.45
C LEU A 198 -14.48 19.44 14.35
N ILE A 199 -13.45 20.27 14.16
CA ILE A 199 -13.15 21.49 14.93
C ILE A 199 -13.23 22.67 13.95
N ASP A 200 -13.80 23.79 14.38
CA ASP A 200 -13.78 25.02 13.58
C ASP A 200 -12.37 25.63 13.62
N LEU A 201 -11.85 26.02 12.45
CA LEU A 201 -10.46 26.45 12.30
C LEU A 201 -10.37 27.81 11.61
N ASP A 202 -9.31 28.55 11.89
CA ASP A 202 -8.84 29.63 11.03
C ASP A 202 -7.62 29.16 10.24
N ALA A 203 -7.53 29.51 8.96
CA ALA A 203 -6.34 29.31 8.13
C ALA A 203 -5.67 30.65 7.80
N ALA A 204 -4.41 30.79 8.20
CA ALA A 204 -3.55 31.90 7.81
C ALA A 204 -2.66 31.49 6.63
N PHE A 205 -2.83 32.15 5.49
CA PHE A 205 -2.02 31.90 4.30
C PHE A 205 -0.79 32.80 4.29
N ILE A 206 0.39 32.22 4.10
CA ILE A 206 1.66 32.88 4.31
C ILE A 206 2.49 32.85 3.03
N ASP A 207 3.01 33.99 2.62
CA ASP A 207 3.88 34.10 1.45
C ASP A 207 5.28 33.49 1.70
N ALA A 208 6.17 33.60 0.71
CA ALA A 208 7.55 33.13 0.81
C ALA A 208 8.37 33.84 1.89
N CYS A 209 8.02 35.08 2.23
CA CYS A 209 8.74 35.91 3.20
C CYS A 209 8.22 35.76 4.63
N GLY A 210 7.32 34.81 4.88
CA GLY A 210 6.75 34.61 6.20
C GLY A 210 5.67 35.64 6.55
N ARG A 211 5.17 36.44 5.59
CA ARG A 211 4.10 37.40 5.83
C ARG A 211 2.75 36.72 5.67
N ILE A 212 1.86 36.89 6.65
CA ILE A 212 0.46 36.47 6.54
C ILE A 212 -0.22 37.38 5.51
N THR A 213 -0.71 36.80 4.43
CA THR A 213 -1.36 37.51 3.32
C THR A 213 -2.87 37.63 3.54
N GLN A 214 -3.46 36.62 4.18
CA GLN A 214 -4.86 36.57 4.52
C GLN A 214 -5.10 35.56 5.65
N ILE A 215 -6.20 35.76 6.38
CA ILE A 215 -6.72 34.81 7.37
C ILE A 215 -8.19 34.60 7.02
N VAL A 216 -8.63 33.35 7.01
CA VAL A 216 -10.02 32.97 6.75
C VAL A 216 -10.50 32.04 7.85
N SER A 217 -11.74 32.23 8.30
CA SER A 217 -12.40 31.30 9.21
C SER A 217 -13.13 30.24 8.40
N MET A 218 -12.99 28.99 8.81
CA MET A 218 -13.49 27.82 8.11
C MET A 218 -14.33 26.97 9.07
N GLN A 219 -15.56 26.67 8.66
CA GLN A 219 -16.49 25.90 9.47
C GLN A 219 -16.21 24.40 9.33
N LYS A 220 -16.24 23.67 10.46
CA LYS A 220 -16.10 22.22 10.51
C LYS A 220 -17.03 21.51 9.53
N GLY A 221 -16.49 20.50 8.84
CA GLY A 221 -17.22 19.71 7.85
C GLY A 221 -17.58 20.42 6.54
N SER A 222 -17.31 21.73 6.39
CA SER A 222 -17.58 22.45 5.14
C SER A 222 -16.73 21.92 3.98
N LEU A 223 -17.33 21.89 2.79
CA LEU A 223 -16.66 21.55 1.53
C LEU A 223 -16.33 22.79 0.69
N GLU A 224 -16.59 23.99 1.22
CA GLU A 224 -16.17 25.25 0.60
C GLU A 224 -14.64 25.28 0.48
N LEU A 225 -14.15 25.65 -0.70
CA LEU A 225 -12.73 25.84 -0.96
C LEU A 225 -12.34 27.28 -0.66
N HIS A 226 -11.47 27.46 0.33
CA HIS A 226 -10.90 28.76 0.67
C HIS A 226 -9.57 28.94 -0.06
N HIS A 227 -9.56 29.80 -1.08
CA HIS A 227 -8.39 30.04 -1.93
C HIS A 227 -7.46 31.12 -1.36
N SER A 228 -6.16 30.92 -1.58
CA SER A 228 -5.14 31.94 -1.35
C SER A 228 -5.33 33.13 -2.29
N ARG A 229 -5.40 34.35 -1.76
CA ARG A 229 -5.45 35.58 -2.58
C ARG A 229 -4.20 35.77 -3.45
N VAL A 230 -3.06 35.30 -2.96
CA VAL A 230 -1.76 35.36 -3.64
C VAL A 230 -1.07 34.00 -3.54
N ALA A 231 0.07 33.84 -4.21
CA ALA A 231 0.89 32.65 -4.06
C ALA A 231 1.37 32.52 -2.61
N ALA A 232 1.00 31.43 -1.95
CA ALA A 232 1.41 31.12 -0.59
C ALA A 232 2.45 29.99 -0.61
N SER A 233 3.38 30.05 0.33
CA SER A 233 4.40 29.01 0.54
C SER A 233 4.05 28.11 1.74
N ARG A 234 3.23 28.64 2.66
CA ARG A 234 2.83 27.99 3.90
C ARG A 234 1.39 28.36 4.26
N VAL A 235 0.74 27.50 5.03
CA VAL A 235 -0.54 27.78 5.68
C VAL A 235 -0.46 27.31 7.12
N ILE A 236 -0.97 28.09 8.06
CA ILE A 236 -1.15 27.66 9.45
C ILE A 236 -2.63 27.52 9.73
N GLU A 237 -3.04 26.35 10.21
CA GLU A 237 -4.37 26.11 10.79
C GLU A 237 -4.30 26.19 12.31
N MET A 238 -5.16 27.01 12.90
CA MET A 238 -5.35 27.14 14.35
C MET A 238 -6.84 27.04 14.67
N HIS A 239 -7.21 26.90 15.95
CA HIS A 239 -8.61 27.05 16.39
C HIS A 239 -9.25 28.34 15.86
N ALA A 240 -10.53 28.28 15.51
CA ALA A 240 -11.28 29.46 15.07
C ALA A 240 -11.16 30.63 16.08
N GLY A 241 -10.91 31.81 15.54
CA GLY A 241 -10.67 33.06 16.27
C GLY A 241 -9.33 33.14 17.00
N TRP A 242 -8.44 32.14 16.92
CA TRP A 242 -7.16 32.18 17.62
C TRP A 242 -6.30 33.37 17.18
N PHE A 243 -6.23 33.65 15.87
CA PHE A 243 -5.45 34.77 15.36
C PHE A 243 -5.99 36.11 15.86
N ALA A 244 -7.31 36.29 15.81
CA ALA A 244 -7.97 37.51 16.27
C ALA A 244 -7.74 37.75 17.78
N ARG A 245 -7.90 36.72 18.61
CA ARG A 245 -7.68 36.81 20.07
C ARG A 245 -6.24 37.15 20.44
N ASN A 246 -5.27 36.78 19.60
CA ASN A 246 -3.85 37.04 19.81
C ASN A 246 -3.33 38.24 19.00
N ASN A 247 -4.22 39.11 18.49
CA ASN A 247 -3.87 40.31 17.71
C ASN A 247 -3.03 40.04 16.45
N VAL A 248 -3.10 38.82 15.91
CA VAL A 248 -2.44 38.42 14.67
C VAL A 248 -3.37 38.67 13.51
N ARG A 249 -2.90 39.43 12.51
CA ARG A 249 -3.68 39.83 11.33
C ARG A 249 -2.88 39.70 10.05
N ALA A 250 -3.57 39.82 8.90
CA ALA A 250 -2.90 39.99 7.62
C ALA A 250 -1.88 41.15 7.68
N GLY A 251 -0.70 40.93 7.11
CA GLY A 251 0.45 41.81 7.20
C GLY A 251 1.45 41.40 8.29
N THR A 252 1.07 40.61 9.30
CA THR A 252 1.99 40.10 10.34
C THR A 252 3.08 39.26 9.70
N VAL A 253 4.33 39.48 10.11
CA VAL A 253 5.50 38.73 9.62
C VAL A 253 5.92 37.73 10.68
N ILE A 254 6.15 36.49 10.27
CA ILE A 254 6.68 35.40 11.08
C ILE A 254 8.04 35.03 10.48
N PRO A 255 9.15 35.65 10.92
CA PRO A 255 10.46 35.48 10.29
C PRO A 255 10.95 34.04 10.26
N ALA A 256 10.60 33.24 11.27
CA ALA A 256 10.93 31.81 11.36
C ALA A 256 10.34 30.98 10.21
N LEU A 257 9.33 31.50 9.52
CA LEU A 257 8.65 30.84 8.40
C LEU A 257 9.03 31.41 7.04
N ALA A 258 10.02 32.30 6.95
CA ALA A 258 10.54 32.76 5.67
C ALA A 258 11.32 31.65 4.95
N ASP A 259 11.10 31.49 3.64
CA ASP A 259 11.92 30.65 2.77
C ASP A 259 12.89 31.53 1.98
N ALA A 260 14.17 31.48 2.35
CA ALA A 260 15.22 32.28 1.73
C ALA A 260 15.39 32.04 0.22
N ARG A 261 14.92 30.89 -0.30
CA ARG A 261 15.00 30.59 -1.75
C ARG A 261 14.06 31.46 -2.57
N TYR A 262 12.95 31.88 -1.98
CA TYR A 262 11.87 32.61 -2.67
C TYR A 262 11.65 34.01 -2.11
N CYS A 263 11.98 34.24 -0.84
CA CYS A 263 11.93 35.56 -0.23
C CYS A 263 13.11 36.39 -0.69
N LYS A 264 12.90 37.19 -1.72
CA LYS A 264 13.83 38.27 -2.06
C LYS A 264 13.62 39.37 -1.03
N ARG A 265 14.57 39.51 -0.08
CA ARG A 265 14.66 40.73 0.72
C ARG A 265 14.80 41.87 -0.29
N THR A 266 13.80 42.73 -0.40
CA THR A 266 13.99 44.01 -1.06
C THR A 266 15.01 44.74 -0.19
N GLU A 267 16.22 44.90 -0.70
CA GLU A 267 17.12 45.98 -0.30
C GLU A 267 16.40 47.28 -0.68
N SER A 268 15.46 47.73 0.16
CA SER A 268 14.88 49.05 0.05
C SER A 268 15.75 50.00 0.88
N THR A 269 16.64 50.68 0.17
CA THR A 269 17.14 52.03 0.46
C THR A 269 17.69 52.27 1.86
N ALA A 270 18.97 51.95 2.04
CA ALA A 270 19.83 52.74 2.91
C ALA A 270 20.51 53.81 2.04
N GLU A 271 20.22 55.06 2.39
CA GLU A 271 20.98 56.30 2.16
C GLU A 271 21.23 56.79 0.73
#